data_AF-A0A370Q3N9-F1
#
_entry.id   AF-A0A370Q3N9-F1
#
_cell.length_a   1.000
_cell.length_b   1.000
_cell.length_c   1.000
_cell.angle_alpha   90.00
_cell.angle_beta   90.00
_cell.angle_gamma   90.00
#
_symmetry.space_group_name_H-M   'P 1'
#
loop_
_entity.id
_entity.type
_entity.pdbx_description
1 polymer ?
#
loop_
_entity_poly.entity_id
_entity_poly.type
_entity_poly.pdbx_seq_one_letter_code
_entity_poly.pdbx_strand_id
1 'polypeptide(L)'
;MCNIGKKNRELNKIGKLEIQESEILKYQEVEDFFVNNENVILVSRNGAIDFSIVTELIKQAESKPNLYGILTKKQFENNWKLQYIGQRKAKYIRDRLRQHLIKKDIRTGAQLERVNQELKNGGDIGIKLFSVKPDELRQFYEQKLMNKIETLWNKHR
;
A
#
# COMPACT_ATOMS: atom_id res chain seq x y z
N MET A 1 26.78 15.38 -62.12
CA MET A 1 27.40 14.70 -60.96
C MET A 1 26.53 14.97 -59.74
N CYS A 2 25.83 13.98 -59.20
CA CYS A 2 25.07 14.13 -57.96
C CYS A 2 25.29 12.86 -57.14
N ASN A 3 25.97 12.97 -56.00
CA ASN A 3 26.30 11.86 -55.11
C ASN A 3 25.53 12.08 -53.81
N ILE A 4 24.33 11.52 -53.74
CA ILE A 4 23.49 11.59 -52.53
C ILE A 4 23.80 10.35 -51.70
N GLY A 5 24.65 10.53 -50.69
CA GLY A 5 24.98 9.52 -49.70
C GLY A 5 23.74 9.06 -48.93
N LYS A 6 23.32 7.82 -49.16
CA LYS A 6 22.31 7.14 -48.34
C LYS A 6 22.94 6.74 -47.01
N LYS A 7 22.75 7.57 -45.97
CA LYS A 7 22.97 7.17 -44.58
C LYS A 7 21.93 6.13 -44.19
N ASN A 8 22.33 4.86 -44.10
CA ASN A 8 21.54 3.82 -43.45
C ASN A 8 21.35 4.20 -41.98
N ARG A 9 20.12 4.56 -41.58
CA ARG A 9 19.74 4.60 -40.17
C ARG A 9 19.48 3.17 -39.72
N GLU A 10 20.39 2.60 -38.93
CA GLU A 10 20.08 1.40 -38.16
C GLU A 10 18.89 1.72 -37.25
N LEU A 11 17.77 1.04 -37.47
CA LEU A 11 16.62 1.09 -36.57
C LEU A 11 17.06 0.43 -35.26
N ASN A 12 17.18 1.22 -34.20
CA ASN A 12 17.51 0.73 -32.85
C ASN A 12 16.57 -0.42 -32.48
N LYS A 13 17.12 -1.64 -32.32
CA LYS A 13 16.35 -2.80 -31.88
C LYS A 13 16.01 -2.65 -30.39
N ILE A 14 14.72 -2.60 -30.06
CA ILE A 14 14.24 -2.65 -28.68
C ILE A 14 14.39 -4.09 -28.19
N GLY A 15 15.12 -4.31 -27.10
CA GLY A 15 15.17 -5.60 -26.42
C GLY A 15 13.80 -5.92 -25.80
N LYS A 16 13.31 -7.14 -25.98
CA LYS A 16 12.04 -7.62 -25.44
C LYS A 16 12.29 -8.81 -24.52
N LEU A 17 11.85 -8.71 -23.28
CA LEU A 17 11.73 -9.83 -22.34
C LEU A 17 10.30 -9.84 -21.82
N GLU A 18 9.56 -10.91 -22.13
CA GLU A 18 8.24 -11.18 -21.56
C GLU A 18 8.42 -12.23 -20.47
N ILE A 19 8.10 -11.88 -19.23
CA ILE A 19 8.07 -12.84 -18.13
C ILE A 19 6.61 -13.18 -17.86
N GLN A 20 6.30 -14.49 -17.82
CA GLN A 20 4.94 -14.92 -17.54
C GLN A 20 4.57 -14.65 -16.09
N GLU A 21 3.35 -14.16 -15.85
CA GLU A 21 2.89 -13.76 -14.52
C GLU A 21 2.88 -14.93 -13.52
N SER A 22 2.68 -16.16 -14.01
CA SER A 22 2.73 -17.41 -13.24
C SER A 22 4.11 -17.77 -12.69
N GLU A 23 5.19 -17.25 -13.29
CA GLU A 23 6.56 -17.55 -12.84
C GLU A 23 7.02 -16.63 -11.70
N ILE A 24 6.31 -15.53 -11.47
CA ILE A 24 6.85 -14.44 -10.66
C ILE A 24 6.32 -14.46 -9.23
N LEU A 25 5.02 -14.57 -8.92
CA LEU A 25 4.58 -14.25 -7.56
C LEU A 25 3.28 -14.93 -7.14
N LYS A 26 3.24 -15.36 -5.87
CA LYS A 26 2.05 -15.72 -5.09
C LYS A 26 1.16 -14.48 -4.85
N TYR A 27 0.78 -13.78 -5.92
CA TYR A 27 -0.01 -12.55 -5.85
C TYR A 27 -1.36 -12.79 -5.17
N GLN A 28 -1.99 -13.92 -5.46
CA GLN A 28 -3.27 -14.28 -4.85
C GLN A 28 -3.19 -14.28 -3.31
N GLU A 29 -2.10 -14.75 -2.72
CA GLU A 29 -1.93 -14.74 -1.25
C GLU A 29 -1.91 -13.32 -0.69
N VAL A 30 -1.28 -12.38 -1.41
CA VAL A 30 -1.23 -10.97 -1.00
C VAL A 30 -2.59 -10.30 -1.19
N GLU A 31 -3.26 -10.58 -2.29
CA GLU A 31 -4.61 -10.09 -2.57
C GLU A 31 -5.61 -10.59 -1.52
N ASP A 32 -5.66 -11.90 -1.28
CA ASP A 32 -6.54 -12.52 -0.29
C ASP A 32 -6.30 -11.94 1.10
N PHE A 33 -5.04 -11.73 1.47
CA PHE A 33 -4.67 -11.09 2.73
C PHE A 33 -5.26 -9.68 2.88
N PHE A 34 -5.34 -8.88 1.81
CA PHE A 34 -5.93 -7.54 1.89
C PHE A 34 -7.45 -7.53 1.77
N VAL A 35 -8.04 -8.46 1.00
CA VAL A 35 -9.49 -8.53 0.74
C VAL A 35 -10.27 -9.16 1.90
N ASN A 36 -9.72 -10.17 2.57
CA ASN A 36 -10.41 -10.83 3.67
C ASN A 36 -10.60 -9.88 4.88
N ASN A 37 -11.47 -10.23 5.83
CA ASN A 37 -11.69 -9.41 7.04
C ASN A 37 -10.82 -9.83 8.24
N GLU A 38 -9.91 -10.78 8.02
CA GLU A 38 -9.03 -11.33 9.06
C GLU A 38 -7.76 -10.49 9.21
N ASN A 39 -7.00 -10.71 10.28
CA ASN A 39 -5.70 -10.04 10.51
C ASN A 39 -5.75 -8.51 10.53
N VAL A 40 -6.93 -7.92 10.78
CA VAL A 40 -7.08 -6.49 10.99
C VAL A 40 -6.67 -6.16 12.42
N ILE A 41 -5.65 -5.31 12.54
CA ILE A 41 -5.19 -4.80 13.83
C ILE A 41 -5.96 -3.52 14.12
N LEU A 42 -6.83 -3.53 15.13
CA LEU A 42 -7.47 -2.33 15.65
C LEU A 42 -6.42 -1.40 16.25
N VAL A 43 -6.34 -0.16 15.75
CA VAL A 43 -5.39 0.85 16.22
C VAL A 43 -6.08 2.11 16.75
N SER A 44 -7.41 2.15 16.76
CA SER A 44 -8.19 3.22 17.37
C SER A 44 -8.76 2.81 18.72
N ARG A 45 -8.79 3.76 19.65
CA ARG A 45 -9.48 3.64 20.93
C ARG A 45 -9.99 5.01 21.37
N ASN A 46 -11.25 5.08 21.80
CA ASN A 46 -11.87 6.31 22.31
C ASN A 46 -11.71 7.52 21.35
N GLY A 47 -11.89 7.30 20.05
CA GLY A 47 -11.81 8.36 19.03
C GLY A 47 -10.38 8.85 18.71
N ALA A 48 -9.34 8.15 19.16
CA ALA A 48 -7.95 8.48 18.89
C ALA A 48 -7.16 7.24 18.41
N ILE A 49 -6.04 7.47 17.71
CA ILE A 49 -5.12 6.39 17.33
C ILE A 49 -4.16 6.08 18.48
N ASP A 50 -4.08 4.81 18.86
CA ASP A 50 -3.02 4.28 19.71
C ASP A 50 -1.87 3.75 18.83
N PHE A 51 -0.92 4.63 18.54
CA PHE A 51 0.22 4.29 17.69
C PHE A 51 1.27 3.40 18.38
N SER A 52 1.15 3.17 19.70
CA SER A 52 2.05 2.26 20.42
C SER A 52 1.88 0.82 19.93
N ILE A 53 0.64 0.43 19.61
CA ILE A 53 0.28 -0.88 19.03
C ILE A 53 1.06 -1.12 17.73
N VAL A 54 1.02 -0.15 16.81
CA VAL A 54 1.74 -0.23 15.53
C VAL A 54 3.25 -0.33 15.74
N THR A 55 3.78 0.44 16.68
CA THR A 55 5.21 0.48 16.98
C THR A 55 5.69 -0.87 17.51
N GLU A 56 4.95 -1.46 18.46
CA GLU A 56 5.32 -2.74 19.06
C GLU A 56 5.20 -3.89 18.05
N LEU A 57 4.14 -3.92 17.25
CA LEU A 57 3.96 -4.93 16.21
C LEU A 57 5.10 -4.92 15.18
N ILE A 58 5.48 -3.74 14.67
CA ILE A 58 6.59 -3.63 13.72
C ILE A 58 7.92 -4.02 14.37
N LYS A 59 8.10 -3.73 15.67
CA LYS A 59 9.32 -4.09 16.41
C LYS A 59 9.43 -5.62 16.55
N GLN A 60 8.36 -6.28 16.96
CA GLN A 60 8.29 -7.73 17.19
C GLN A 60 8.21 -8.57 15.90
N ALA A 61 7.78 -7.99 14.79
CA ALA A 61 7.65 -8.71 13.53
C ALA A 61 8.98 -9.33 13.07
N GLU A 62 8.95 -10.64 12.82
CA GLU A 62 10.05 -11.44 12.28
C GLU A 62 10.49 -10.90 10.91
N SER A 63 9.52 -10.60 10.05
CA SER A 63 9.76 -9.92 8.78
C SER A 63 9.17 -8.52 8.81
N LYS A 64 10.00 -7.53 8.48
CA LYS A 64 9.58 -6.13 8.46
C LYS A 64 8.57 -5.90 7.32
N PRO A 65 7.39 -5.33 7.59
CA PRO A 65 6.39 -5.09 6.57
C PRO A 65 6.84 -3.98 5.62
N ASN A 66 6.40 -4.05 4.38
CA ASN A 66 6.63 -3.04 3.35
C ASN A 66 5.39 -2.75 2.50
N LEU A 67 4.29 -3.47 2.74
CA LEU A 67 2.94 -3.15 2.31
C LEU A 67 2.05 -2.94 3.54
N TYR A 68 1.06 -2.06 3.40
CA TYR A 68 0.08 -1.83 4.44
C TYR A 68 -1.28 -1.44 3.87
N GLY A 69 -2.32 -1.72 4.65
CA GLY A 69 -3.69 -1.32 4.40
C GLY A 69 -4.20 -0.47 5.55
N ILE A 70 -5.01 0.55 5.25
CA ILE A 70 -5.81 1.27 6.26
C ILE A 70 -7.25 0.89 6.04
N LEU A 71 -7.89 0.41 7.09
CA LEU A 71 -9.26 -0.05 7.09
C LEU A 71 -10.09 0.80 8.04
N THR A 72 -11.37 0.96 7.71
CA THR A 72 -12.34 1.61 8.58
C THR A 72 -13.48 0.66 8.88
N LYS A 73 -14.10 0.83 10.04
CA LYS A 73 -15.32 0.13 10.41
C LYS A 73 -16.24 1.14 11.07
N LYS A 74 -17.37 1.42 10.44
CA LYS A 74 -18.33 2.41 10.98
C LYS A 74 -18.96 1.88 12.25
N GLN A 75 -19.47 2.80 13.06
CA GLN A 75 -20.32 2.46 14.19
C GLN A 75 -21.48 1.58 13.70
N PHE A 76 -21.68 0.42 14.35
CA PHE A 76 -22.69 -0.60 14.02
C PHE A 76 -22.44 -1.44 12.76
N GLU A 77 -21.32 -1.27 12.06
CA GLU A 77 -20.89 -2.23 11.03
C GLU A 77 -20.04 -3.33 11.65
N ASN A 78 -20.25 -4.58 11.22
CA ASN A 78 -19.46 -5.72 11.68
C ASN A 78 -18.18 -5.93 10.87
N ASN A 79 -18.13 -5.40 9.65
CA ASN A 79 -17.06 -5.68 8.69
C ASN A 79 -16.14 -4.47 8.51
N TRP A 80 -14.84 -4.75 8.49
CA TRP A 80 -13.83 -3.78 8.06
C TRP A 80 -13.90 -3.51 6.56
N LYS A 81 -13.74 -2.25 6.16
CA LYS A 81 -13.65 -1.80 4.77
C LYS A 81 -12.25 -1.30 4.49
N LEU A 82 -11.57 -1.89 3.51
CA LEU A 82 -10.26 -1.43 3.08
C LEU A 82 -10.39 -0.09 2.34
N GLN A 83 -9.81 0.95 2.92
CA GLN A 83 -9.91 2.31 2.37
C GLN A 83 -8.68 2.70 1.56
N TYR A 84 -7.50 2.26 2.00
CA TYR A 84 -6.23 2.64 1.43
C TYR A 84 -5.26 1.47 1.41
N ILE A 85 -4.52 1.31 0.31
CA ILE A 85 -3.35 0.44 0.22
C ILE A 85 -2.13 1.32 -0.06
N GLY A 86 -1.03 1.05 0.64
CA GLY A 86 0.22 1.72 0.39
C GLY A 86 1.44 0.84 0.60
N GLN A 87 2.58 1.32 0.12
CA GLN A 87 3.89 0.73 0.39
C GLN A 87 4.91 1.72 0.89
N ARG A 88 5.95 1.17 1.52
CA ARG A 88 7.19 1.87 1.79
C ARG A 88 8.31 0.86 1.90
N LYS A 89 9.56 1.28 1.63
CA LYS A 89 10.73 0.47 2.01
C LYS A 89 10.58 0.06 3.47
N ALA A 90 10.84 -1.21 3.79
CA ALA A 90 10.57 -1.77 5.11
C ALA A 90 11.14 -0.91 6.27
N LYS A 91 12.36 -0.38 6.11
CA LYS A 91 13.01 0.49 7.11
C LYS A 91 12.27 1.81 7.41
N TYR A 92 11.34 2.25 6.56
CA TYR A 92 10.59 3.50 6.70
C TYR A 92 9.08 3.30 6.84
N ILE A 93 8.61 2.06 6.95
CA ILE A 93 7.16 1.75 7.00
C ILE A 93 6.49 2.37 8.24
N ARG A 94 7.16 2.31 9.40
CA ARG A 94 6.68 2.90 10.65
C ARG A 94 6.49 4.40 10.52
N ASP A 95 7.47 5.09 9.94
CA ASP A 95 7.40 6.54 9.78
C ASP A 95 6.28 6.93 8.80
N ARG A 96 6.05 6.12 7.76
CA ARG A 96 4.93 6.32 6.83
C ARG A 96 3.57 6.12 7.50
N LEU A 97 3.40 5.05 8.29
CA LEU A 97 2.18 4.84 9.06
C LEU A 97 1.96 5.97 10.07
N ARG A 98 3.02 6.45 10.72
CA ARG A 98 2.95 7.61 11.61
C ARG A 98 2.41 8.85 10.90
N GLN A 99 2.88 9.10 9.68
CA GLN A 99 2.44 10.23 8.86
C GLN A 99 0.95 10.13 8.46
N HIS A 100 0.45 8.93 8.22
CA HIS A 100 -0.94 8.73 7.80
C HIS A 100 -1.91 8.62 8.96
N LEU A 101 -1.47 8.18 10.13
CA LEU A 101 -2.36 7.90 11.26
C LEU A 101 -2.35 8.99 12.34
N ILE A 102 -1.21 9.64 12.61
CA ILE A 102 -1.13 10.59 13.75
C ILE A 102 -0.43 11.92 13.49
N LYS A 103 0.52 11.99 12.54
CA LYS A 103 1.34 13.19 12.35
C LYS A 103 1.17 13.76 10.95
N LYS A 104 0.67 14.99 10.85
CA LYS A 104 0.52 15.65 9.55
C LYS A 104 1.89 15.83 8.89
N ASP A 105 2.02 15.32 7.68
CA ASP A 105 3.11 15.61 6.77
C ASP A 105 2.61 16.62 5.74
N ILE A 106 3.41 17.66 5.46
CA ILE A 106 3.04 18.79 4.60
C ILE A 106 2.64 18.32 3.19
N ARG A 107 3.18 17.17 2.73
CA ARG A 107 2.99 16.66 1.37
C ARG A 107 2.00 15.50 1.28
N THR A 108 1.67 14.83 2.39
CA THR A 108 0.86 13.59 2.40
C THR A 108 -0.32 13.59 3.38
N GLY A 109 -0.74 14.77 3.86
CA GLY A 109 -1.74 14.92 4.91
C GLY A 109 -3.18 14.43 4.60
N ALA A 110 -3.50 14.08 3.35
CA ALA A 110 -4.85 13.68 2.97
C ALA A 110 -5.34 12.41 3.69
N GLN A 111 -4.45 11.45 3.99
CA GLN A 111 -4.87 10.25 4.72
C GLN A 111 -5.14 10.52 6.19
N LEU A 112 -4.32 11.36 6.83
CA LEU A 112 -4.54 11.75 8.21
C LEU A 112 -5.86 12.49 8.39
N GLU A 113 -6.22 13.36 7.45
CA GLU A 113 -7.50 14.05 7.46
C GLU A 113 -8.69 13.09 7.40
N ARG A 114 -8.63 12.09 6.52
CA ARG A 114 -9.67 11.05 6.40
C ARG A 114 -9.76 10.15 7.63
N VAL A 115 -8.62 9.75 8.20
CA VAL A 115 -8.55 9.02 9.47
C VAL A 115 -9.23 9.81 10.58
N ASN A 116 -8.88 11.09 10.73
CA ASN A 116 -9.49 11.96 11.73
C ASN A 116 -10.99 12.15 11.51
N GLN A 117 -11.43 12.25 10.24
CA GLN A 117 -12.85 12.37 9.92
C GLN A 117 -13.62 11.11 10.31
N GLU A 118 -13.08 9.92 10.03
CA GLU A 118 -13.72 8.66 10.42
C GLU A 118 -13.84 8.53 11.94
N LEU A 119 -12.77 8.84 12.68
CA LEU A 119 -12.78 8.82 14.14
C LEU A 119 -13.80 9.80 14.73
N LYS A 120 -13.91 11.02 14.16
CA LYS A 120 -14.93 12.00 14.55
C LYS A 120 -16.35 11.51 14.33
N ASN A 121 -16.56 10.68 13.31
CA ASN A 121 -17.86 10.07 13.02
C ASN A 121 -18.15 8.84 13.92
N GLY A 122 -17.28 8.54 14.89
CA GLY A 122 -17.43 7.38 15.78
C GLY A 122 -17.01 6.05 15.15
N GLY A 123 -16.31 6.07 14.01
CA GLY A 123 -15.78 4.88 13.38
C GLY A 123 -14.44 4.42 14.00
N ASP A 124 -14.11 3.16 13.74
CA ASP A 124 -12.83 2.55 14.10
C ASP A 124 -11.84 2.58 12.93
N ILE A 125 -10.55 2.60 13.27
CA ILE A 125 -9.43 2.51 12.35
C ILE A 125 -8.65 1.23 12.62
N GLY A 126 -8.48 0.45 11.57
CA GLY A 126 -7.70 -0.78 11.55
C GLY A 126 -6.55 -0.68 10.56
N ILE A 127 -5.53 -1.51 10.75
CA ILE A 127 -4.46 -1.67 9.77
C ILE A 127 -4.23 -3.13 9.44
N LYS A 128 -3.69 -3.36 8.24
CA LYS A 128 -3.08 -4.61 7.82
C LYS A 128 -1.64 -4.36 7.44
N LEU A 129 -0.75 -5.30 7.74
CA LEU A 129 0.68 -5.20 7.47
C LEU A 129 1.14 -6.48 6.77
N PHE A 130 1.84 -6.35 5.65
CA PHE A 130 2.33 -7.48 4.87
C PHE A 130 3.80 -7.26 4.48
N SER A 131 4.57 -8.34 4.44
CA SER A 131 5.99 -8.32 4.06
C SER A 131 6.18 -9.05 2.74
N VAL A 132 6.70 -8.34 1.75
CA VAL A 132 7.14 -8.89 0.47
C VAL A 132 8.66 -8.90 0.44
N LYS A 133 9.25 -10.01 -0.02
CA LYS A 133 10.68 -10.10 -0.30
C LYS A 133 10.91 -10.49 -1.77
N PRO A 134 11.92 -9.91 -2.44
CA PRO A 134 12.75 -8.80 -1.97
C PRO A 134 11.96 -7.47 -1.89
N ASP A 135 12.48 -6.49 -1.14
CA ASP A 135 11.75 -5.25 -0.80
C ASP A 135 11.36 -4.44 -2.05
N GLU A 136 12.11 -4.59 -3.14
CA GLU A 136 11.92 -3.98 -4.46
C GLU A 136 10.55 -4.33 -5.07
N LEU A 137 10.04 -5.53 -4.80
CA LEU A 137 8.77 -5.99 -5.36
C LEU A 137 7.55 -5.28 -4.78
N ARG A 138 7.68 -4.60 -3.64
CA ARG A 138 6.54 -3.91 -2.98
C ARG A 138 5.81 -2.93 -3.90
N GLN A 139 6.51 -2.29 -4.85
CA GLN A 139 5.90 -1.35 -5.80
C GLN A 139 5.02 -2.09 -6.81
N PHE A 140 5.51 -3.22 -7.33
CA PHE A 140 4.75 -4.08 -8.22
C PHE A 140 3.46 -4.57 -7.54
N TYR A 141 3.57 -5.05 -6.31
CA TYR A 141 2.41 -5.52 -5.54
C TYR A 141 1.41 -4.40 -5.22
N GLU A 142 1.87 -3.24 -4.75
CA GLU A 142 0.99 -2.09 -4.51
C GLU A 142 0.20 -1.73 -5.77
N GLN A 143 0.87 -1.64 -6.92
CA GLN A 143 0.22 -1.31 -8.18
C GLN A 143 -0.78 -2.38 -8.62
N LYS A 144 -0.42 -3.67 -8.51
CA LYS A 144 -1.34 -4.77 -8.83
C LYS A 144 -2.57 -4.77 -7.92
N LEU A 145 -2.38 -4.59 -6.61
CA LEU A 145 -3.47 -4.50 -5.64
C LEU A 145 -4.38 -3.30 -5.95
N MET A 146 -3.82 -2.13 -6.24
CA MET A 146 -4.62 -0.94 -6.58
C MET A 146 -5.41 -1.10 -7.88
N ASN A 147 -4.90 -1.89 -8.84
CA ASN A 147 -5.61 -2.17 -10.09
C ASN A 147 -6.77 -3.15 -9.92
N LYS A 148 -6.72 -4.01 -8.88
CA LYS A 148 -7.70 -5.07 -8.64
C LYS A 148 -8.71 -4.72 -7.55
N ILE A 149 -8.26 -4.03 -6.51
CA ILE A 149 -9.05 -3.73 -5.32
C ILE A 149 -9.46 -2.26 -5.35
N GLU A 150 -10.76 -2.02 -5.32
CA GLU A 150 -11.30 -0.68 -5.20
C GLU A 150 -11.05 -0.12 -3.80
N THR A 151 -10.33 0.99 -3.74
CA THR A 151 -9.99 1.70 -2.50
C THR A 151 -10.39 3.17 -2.64
N LEU A 152 -11.22 3.67 -1.74
CA LEU A 152 -11.75 5.04 -1.84
C LEU A 152 -10.68 6.12 -1.58
N TRP A 153 -9.60 5.77 -0.88
CA TRP A 153 -8.61 6.74 -0.43
C TRP A 153 -7.35 6.78 -1.30
N ASN A 154 -7.17 5.87 -2.26
CA ASN A 154 -6.09 5.95 -3.24
C ASN A 154 -6.47 6.97 -4.34
N LYS A 155 -5.72 8.07 -4.47
CA LYS A 155 -6.08 9.22 -5.34
C LYS A 155 -5.68 9.10 -6.82
N HIS A 156 -5.25 7.93 -7.28
CA HIS A 156 -4.87 7.72 -8.67
C HIS A 156 -5.50 6.42 -9.18
N ARG A 157 -6.49 6.56 -10.06
CA ARG A 157 -6.69 5.66 -11.19
C ARG A 157 -6.22 6.41 -12.43
#